data_AF-A0A944WQZ9-F1
#
_entry.id   AF-A0A944WQZ9-F1
#
_cell.length_a   1.000
_cell.length_b   1.000
_cell.length_c   1.000
_cell.angle_alpha   90.00
_cell.angle_beta   90.00
_cell.angle_gamma   90.00
#
_symmetry.space_group_name_H-M   'P 1'
#
loop_
_entity.id
_entity.type
_entity.pdbx_description
1 polymer ?
#
loop_
_entity_poly.entity_id
_entity_poly.type
_entity_poly.pdbx_seq_one_letter_code
_entity_poly.pdbx_strand_id
1 'polypeptide(L)'
;MSVDNKPFVDAGSFRDPAGQVLHHNNRMFRTVSKSGWTDFSKVVDSGLIDDLATAGMLLPLWPVDAGQAGNPEGAERIFGTEKLAMISWPYEWSFSALKTAALLHLDVHLAALEKKFTLADASAYNVQFRGAEPVFIDHLSLRPYVDGEIWAGHRQFCEQFINPLVLASKVGVMPNAWYRGTQEGLPTADVARLIPLRHKFSWSVFMHVIMQARLDRAAVSGSGDIDTKAHSTRLNRIKP
;
A
#
# COMPACT_ATOMS: atom_id res chain seq x y z
N MET A 1 41.31 -3.57 -3.35
CA MET A 1 40.66 -2.43 -2.66
C MET A 1 39.41 -2.97 -1.98
N SER A 2 39.49 -3.24 -0.69
CA SER A 2 38.32 -3.63 0.12
C SER A 2 37.55 -2.36 0.42
N VAL A 3 36.46 -2.12 -0.30
CA VAL A 3 35.50 -1.09 0.10
C VAL A 3 34.85 -1.61 1.38
N ASP A 4 34.97 -0.87 2.47
CA ASP A 4 34.25 -1.14 3.72
C ASP A 4 32.75 -1.24 3.42
N ASN A 5 32.27 -2.46 3.21
CA ASN A 5 30.92 -2.71 2.72
C ASN A 5 29.97 -2.85 3.91
N LYS A 6 29.92 -1.81 4.74
CA LYS A 6 28.97 -1.77 5.85
C LYS A 6 27.55 -1.85 5.28
N PRO A 7 26.67 -2.68 5.87
CA PRO A 7 25.28 -2.72 5.45
C PRO A 7 24.67 -1.31 5.61
N PHE A 8 23.90 -0.88 4.61
CA PHE A 8 23.15 0.37 4.70
C PHE A 8 21.65 0.11 4.50
N VAL A 9 20.84 0.84 5.27
CA VAL A 9 19.36 0.77 5.21
C VAL A 9 18.87 1.66 4.08
N ASP A 10 17.92 1.17 3.28
CA ASP A 10 17.24 1.97 2.28
C ASP A 10 16.35 3.01 2.97
N ALA A 11 16.55 4.29 2.64
CA ALA A 11 15.82 5.42 3.20
C ALA A 11 14.29 5.32 2.96
N GLY A 12 13.86 4.64 1.89
CA GLY A 12 12.45 4.39 1.60
C GLY A 12 11.77 3.46 2.60
N SER A 13 12.53 2.53 3.20
CA SER A 13 12.04 1.60 4.23
C SER A 13 12.04 2.15 5.65
N PHE A 14 12.63 3.33 5.87
CA PHE A 14 12.76 3.92 7.21
C PHE A 14 11.42 4.18 7.91
N ARG A 15 10.33 4.30 7.14
CA ARG A 15 8.98 4.59 7.66
C ARG A 15 8.23 3.37 8.18
N ASP A 16 8.66 2.15 7.86
CA ASP A 16 7.97 0.93 8.31
C ASP A 16 8.64 0.35 9.57
N PRO A 17 7.97 0.39 10.75
CA PRO A 17 8.49 -0.23 11.96
C PRO A 17 8.43 -1.77 11.93
N ALA A 18 7.69 -2.36 10.98
CA ALA A 18 7.57 -3.81 10.84
C ALA A 18 8.77 -4.44 10.12
N GLY A 19 9.50 -3.69 9.29
CA GLY A 19 10.66 -4.21 8.59
C GLY A 19 11.43 -3.17 7.78
N GLN A 20 12.68 -3.49 7.43
CA GLN A 20 13.56 -2.59 6.68
C GLN A 20 14.19 -3.31 5.50
N VAL A 21 14.57 -2.54 4.48
CA VAL A 21 15.35 -3.02 3.35
C VAL A 21 16.81 -2.67 3.57
N LEU A 22 17.69 -3.67 3.45
CA LEU A 22 19.13 -3.55 3.64
C LEU A 22 19.87 -3.90 2.35
N HIS A 23 20.93 -3.15 2.10
CA HIS A 23 21.89 -3.45 1.06
C HIS A 23 23.21 -3.89 1.68
N HIS A 24 23.70 -5.07 1.29
CA HIS A 24 25.00 -5.58 1.71
C HIS A 24 25.60 -6.47 0.62
N ASN A 25 26.88 -6.27 0.26
CA ASN A 25 27.58 -7.06 -0.77
C ASN A 25 26.84 -7.13 -2.12
N ASN A 26 26.24 -6.01 -2.56
CA ASN A 26 25.43 -5.91 -3.78
C ASN A 26 24.19 -6.84 -3.81
N ARG A 27 23.82 -7.40 -2.66
CA ARG A 27 22.58 -8.15 -2.44
C ARG A 27 21.58 -7.29 -1.66
N MET A 28 20.31 -7.63 -1.81
CA MET A 28 19.20 -6.96 -1.14
C MET A 28 18.61 -7.91 -0.10
N PHE A 29 18.35 -7.38 1.09
CA PHE A 29 17.78 -8.11 2.20
C PHE A 29 16.59 -7.34 2.75
N ARG A 30 15.64 -8.07 3.31
CA ARG A 30 14.52 -7.52 4.07
C ARG A 30 14.60 -8.05 5.50
N THR A 31 14.64 -7.14 6.46
CA THR A 31 14.50 -7.49 7.88
C THR A 31 13.05 -7.40 8.27
N VAL A 32 12.66 -8.24 9.23
CA VAL A 32 11.35 -8.19 9.88
C VAL A 32 11.60 -8.05 11.37
N SER A 33 10.99 -7.03 11.97
CA SER A 33 11.07 -6.80 13.42
C SER A 33 10.24 -7.84 14.18
N LYS A 34 10.46 -7.95 15.49
CA LYS A 34 9.71 -8.88 16.33
C LYS A 34 8.20 -8.62 16.30
N SER A 35 7.79 -7.35 16.25
CA SER A 35 6.37 -6.98 16.13
C SER A 35 5.81 -7.37 14.76
N GLY A 36 6.54 -7.13 13.67
CA GLY A 36 6.11 -7.51 12.32
C GLY A 36 6.02 -9.03 12.12
N TRP A 37 6.87 -9.80 12.78
CA TRP A 37 6.94 -11.25 12.62
C TRP A 37 5.69 -12.00 13.11
N THR A 38 4.94 -11.44 14.06
CA THR A 38 3.82 -12.14 14.71
C THR A 38 2.71 -12.55 13.74
N ASP A 39 2.36 -11.66 12.81
CA ASP A 39 1.36 -11.95 11.78
C ASP A 39 2.00 -12.42 10.48
N PHE A 40 3.19 -11.89 10.14
CA PHE A 40 3.88 -12.27 8.93
C PHE A 40 4.32 -13.74 8.92
N SER A 41 4.65 -14.33 10.07
CA SER A 41 4.98 -15.76 10.16
C SER A 41 3.83 -16.65 9.67
N LYS A 42 2.58 -16.31 9.99
CA LYS A 42 1.39 -17.04 9.53
C LYS A 42 1.25 -16.98 8.01
N VAL A 43 1.60 -15.83 7.41
CA VAL A 43 1.59 -15.65 5.95
C VAL A 43 2.63 -16.54 5.30
N VAL A 44 3.86 -16.55 5.84
CA VAL A 44 4.95 -17.43 5.37
C VAL A 44 4.57 -18.90 5.49
N ASP A 45 4.08 -19.32 6.67
CA ASP A 45 3.72 -20.71 6.96
C ASP A 45 2.56 -21.24 6.09
N SER A 46 1.72 -20.35 5.54
CA SER A 46 0.62 -20.71 4.63
C SER A 46 1.07 -21.07 3.20
N GLY A 47 2.35 -20.81 2.87
CA GLY A 47 2.88 -20.92 1.51
C GLY A 47 2.30 -19.87 0.54
N LEU A 48 1.60 -18.83 1.00
CA LEU A 48 1.07 -17.77 0.14
C LEU A 48 2.21 -17.02 -0.59
N ILE A 49 3.30 -16.74 0.11
CA ILE A 49 4.46 -16.02 -0.45
C ILE A 49 5.06 -16.81 -1.62
N ASP A 50 5.24 -18.12 -1.44
CA ASP A 50 5.83 -18.99 -2.47
C ASP A 50 4.93 -19.12 -3.69
N ASP A 51 3.62 -19.25 -3.49
CA ASP A 51 2.64 -19.32 -4.59
C ASP A 51 2.63 -18.03 -5.40
N LEU A 52 2.56 -16.86 -4.74
CA LEU A 52 2.58 -15.56 -5.39
C LEU A 52 3.91 -15.30 -6.11
N ALA A 53 5.04 -15.71 -5.52
CA ALA A 53 6.36 -15.56 -6.13
C ALA A 53 6.52 -16.48 -7.35
N THR A 54 6.03 -17.71 -7.29
CA THR A 54 6.02 -18.66 -8.41
C THR A 54 5.16 -18.17 -9.56
N ALA A 55 4.03 -17.51 -9.26
CA ALA A 55 3.19 -16.86 -10.25
C ALA A 55 3.79 -15.54 -10.79
N GLY A 56 4.95 -15.11 -10.31
CA GLY A 56 5.60 -13.86 -10.71
C GLY A 56 4.95 -12.59 -10.16
N MET A 57 3.94 -12.71 -9.30
CA MET A 57 3.16 -11.59 -8.77
C MET A 57 3.82 -10.89 -7.59
N LEU A 58 4.65 -11.60 -6.82
CA LEU A 58 5.33 -11.09 -5.63
C LEU A 58 6.83 -11.31 -5.76
N LEU A 59 7.63 -10.37 -5.28
CA LEU A 59 9.08 -10.52 -5.26
C LEU A 59 9.46 -11.70 -4.33
N PRO A 60 10.30 -12.64 -4.75
CA PRO A 60 10.62 -13.81 -3.93
C PRO A 60 11.35 -13.41 -2.65
N LEU A 61 11.08 -14.16 -1.59
CA LEU A 61 11.81 -14.12 -0.32
C LEU A 61 12.41 -15.50 -0.04
N TRP A 62 13.62 -15.53 0.50
CA TRP A 62 14.21 -16.75 1.03
C TRP A 62 14.89 -16.46 2.37
N PRO A 63 14.80 -17.34 3.36
CA PRO A 63 15.46 -17.14 4.64
C PRO A 63 16.98 -17.02 4.48
N VAL A 64 17.60 -16.14 5.27
CA VAL A 64 19.07 -16.00 5.33
C VAL A 64 19.54 -15.82 6.77
N ASP A 65 20.78 -16.23 7.03
CA ASP A 65 21.40 -16.00 8.33
C ASP A 65 21.84 -14.55 8.50
N ALA A 66 21.84 -14.05 9.74
CA ALA A 66 22.24 -12.68 10.06
C ALA A 66 23.65 -12.33 9.56
N GLY A 67 24.59 -13.28 9.62
CA GLY A 67 25.95 -13.07 9.13
C GLY A 67 26.02 -12.73 7.64
N GLN A 68 25.08 -13.24 6.83
CA GLN A 68 25.02 -12.96 5.39
C GLN A 68 24.52 -11.53 5.08
N ALA A 69 23.80 -10.92 6.01
CA ALA A 69 23.23 -9.57 5.90
C ALA A 69 24.01 -8.51 6.70
N GLY A 70 25.22 -8.84 7.19
CA GLY A 70 26.03 -7.92 7.97
C GLY A 70 25.59 -7.75 9.43
N ASN A 71 24.87 -8.73 9.98
CA ASN A 71 24.35 -8.77 11.35
C ASN A 71 23.54 -7.52 11.75
N PRO A 72 22.42 -7.24 11.08
CA PRO A 72 21.59 -6.10 11.43
C PRO A 72 20.98 -6.25 12.83
N GLU A 73 21.07 -5.20 13.64
CA GLU A 73 20.47 -5.17 14.98
C GLU A 73 18.94 -5.08 14.90
N GLY A 74 18.24 -5.69 15.87
CA GLY A 74 16.78 -5.56 16.03
C GLY A 74 15.92 -6.36 15.03
N ALA A 75 16.53 -7.13 14.12
CA ALA A 75 15.81 -8.02 13.22
C ALA A 75 15.47 -9.36 13.89
N GLU A 76 14.19 -9.74 13.89
CA GLU A 76 13.73 -11.07 14.34
C GLU A 76 13.94 -12.11 13.24
N ARG A 77 13.68 -11.74 11.97
CA ARG A 77 13.95 -12.57 10.79
C ARG A 77 14.56 -11.73 9.68
N ILE A 78 15.34 -12.39 8.83
CA ILE A 78 16.01 -11.78 7.69
C ILE A 78 15.76 -12.66 6.47
N PHE A 79 15.36 -12.00 5.39
CA PHE A 79 15.13 -12.62 4.09
C PHE A 79 16.05 -12.00 3.06
N GLY A 80 16.59 -12.82 2.17
CA GLY A 80 17.13 -12.33 0.92
C GLY A 80 15.99 -12.08 -0.06
N THR A 81 16.17 -11.10 -0.94
CA THR A 81 15.23 -10.82 -2.02
C THR A 81 15.97 -10.44 -3.30
N GLU A 82 15.28 -10.53 -4.43
CA GLU A 82 15.83 -10.14 -5.72
C GLU A 82 16.04 -8.62 -5.79
N LYS A 83 17.20 -8.19 -6.28
CA LYS A 83 17.45 -6.79 -6.58
C LYS A 83 16.91 -6.47 -7.97
N LEU A 84 15.85 -5.67 -8.03
CA LEU A 84 15.33 -5.16 -9.30
C LEU A 84 16.34 -4.22 -9.97
N ALA A 85 16.43 -4.29 -11.31
CA ALA A 85 17.38 -3.50 -12.09
C ALA A 85 17.09 -1.99 -12.02
N MET A 86 15.82 -1.62 -11.92
CA MET A 86 15.35 -0.25 -11.83
C MET A 86 14.17 -0.18 -10.87
N ILE A 87 14.17 0.83 -10.02
CA ILE A 87 13.01 1.23 -9.22
C ILE A 87 12.33 2.36 -9.96
N SER A 88 11.01 2.26 -10.09
CA SER A 88 10.18 3.25 -10.75
C SER A 88 9.07 3.71 -9.81
N TRP A 89 8.53 4.90 -10.07
CA TRP A 89 7.52 5.50 -9.20
C TRP A 89 6.23 5.80 -9.95
N PRO A 90 5.07 5.85 -9.25
CA PRO A 90 3.78 6.13 -9.89
C PRO A 90 3.73 7.41 -10.74
N TYR A 91 4.51 8.43 -10.39
CA TYR A 91 4.61 9.65 -11.19
C TYR A 91 5.38 9.48 -12.52
N GLU A 92 6.10 8.39 -12.71
CA GLU A 92 6.84 8.06 -13.94
C GLU A 92 6.03 7.13 -14.86
N TRP A 93 4.96 6.54 -14.34
CA TRP A 93 4.20 5.52 -15.04
C TRP A 93 3.27 6.11 -16.11
N SER A 94 3.15 5.38 -17.21
CA SER A 94 2.10 5.61 -18.20
C SER A 94 0.74 5.17 -17.65
N PHE A 95 -0.35 5.58 -18.31
CA PHE A 95 -1.70 5.09 -18.01
C PHE A 95 -1.76 3.55 -17.98
N SER A 96 -1.15 2.89 -18.98
CA SER A 96 -1.14 1.44 -19.08
C SER A 96 -0.35 0.79 -17.95
N ALA A 97 0.81 1.34 -17.59
CA ALA A 97 1.60 0.84 -16.47
C ALA A 97 0.83 0.97 -15.14
N LEU A 98 0.19 2.12 -14.89
CA LEU A 98 -0.63 2.32 -13.70
C LEU A 98 -1.83 1.35 -13.64
N LYS A 99 -2.49 1.12 -14.78
CA LYS A 99 -3.60 0.15 -14.88
C LYS A 99 -3.12 -1.27 -14.59
N THR A 100 -1.99 -1.67 -15.17
CA THR A 100 -1.40 -2.99 -14.97
C THR A 100 -0.98 -3.19 -13.51
N ALA A 101 -0.42 -2.17 -12.86
CA ALA A 101 -0.12 -2.20 -11.42
C ALA A 101 -1.38 -2.34 -10.56
N ALA A 102 -2.48 -1.64 -10.91
CA ALA A 102 -3.76 -1.76 -10.21
C ALA A 102 -4.34 -3.18 -10.30
N LEU A 103 -4.24 -3.81 -11.48
CA LEU A 103 -4.70 -5.18 -11.69
C LEU A 103 -3.87 -6.17 -10.88
N LEU A 104 -2.54 -6.08 -10.93
CA LEU A 104 -1.67 -6.93 -10.12
C LEU A 104 -2.03 -6.84 -8.63
N HIS A 105 -2.25 -5.63 -8.12
CA HIS A 105 -2.60 -5.43 -6.71
C HIS A 105 -3.88 -6.18 -6.33
N LEU A 106 -4.91 -6.13 -7.18
CA LEU A 106 -6.15 -6.88 -6.97
C LEU A 106 -5.93 -8.39 -7.09
N ASP A 107 -5.15 -8.85 -8.06
CA ASP A 107 -4.85 -10.27 -8.26
C ASP A 107 -4.11 -10.86 -7.04
N VAL A 108 -3.12 -10.13 -6.51
CA VAL A 108 -2.44 -10.48 -5.25
C VAL A 108 -3.43 -10.52 -4.09
N HIS A 109 -4.32 -9.52 -3.98
CA HIS A 109 -5.28 -9.47 -2.89
C HIS A 109 -6.28 -10.64 -2.96
N LEU A 110 -6.77 -10.99 -4.15
CA LEU A 110 -7.69 -12.11 -4.37
C LEU A 110 -7.02 -13.45 -4.01
N ALA A 111 -5.79 -13.68 -4.47
CA ALA A 111 -5.03 -14.87 -4.11
C ALA A 111 -4.75 -14.95 -2.60
N ALA A 112 -4.51 -13.81 -1.94
CA ALA A 112 -4.38 -13.76 -0.48
C ALA A 112 -5.69 -14.18 0.23
N LEU A 113 -6.84 -13.70 -0.25
CA LEU A 113 -8.16 -14.02 0.32
C LEU A 113 -8.50 -15.51 0.23
N GLU A 114 -8.12 -16.18 -0.87
CA GLU A 114 -8.28 -17.63 -1.02
C GLU A 114 -7.56 -18.41 0.09
N LYS A 115 -6.45 -17.87 0.60
CA LYS A 115 -5.69 -18.44 1.72
C LYS A 115 -6.02 -17.83 3.09
N LYS A 116 -7.11 -17.05 3.21
CA LYS A 116 -7.53 -16.37 4.47
C LYS A 116 -6.56 -15.27 4.92
N PHE A 117 -5.98 -14.53 3.97
CA PHE A 117 -5.17 -13.34 4.20
C PHE A 117 -5.74 -12.12 3.47
N THR A 118 -5.31 -10.93 3.87
CA THR A 118 -5.74 -9.66 3.28
C THR A 118 -4.57 -8.67 3.21
N LEU A 119 -4.63 -7.72 2.28
CA LEU A 119 -3.70 -6.59 2.21
C LEU A 119 -4.20 -5.44 3.10
N ALA A 120 -3.36 -5.01 4.04
CA ALA A 120 -3.68 -3.91 4.93
C ALA A 120 -3.57 -2.53 4.25
N ASP A 121 -2.69 -2.40 3.26
CA ASP A 121 -2.48 -1.19 2.48
C ASP A 121 -2.70 -1.44 0.98
N ALA A 122 -2.82 -0.34 0.23
CA ALA A 122 -3.04 -0.36 -1.21
C ALA A 122 -2.29 0.76 -1.93
N SER A 123 -1.07 1.04 -1.46
CA SER A 123 -0.21 2.04 -2.06
C SER A 123 0.27 1.62 -3.45
N ALA A 124 0.22 2.53 -4.44
CA ALA A 124 0.79 2.27 -5.75
C ALA A 124 2.31 2.08 -5.69
N TYR A 125 2.97 2.59 -4.65
CA TYR A 125 4.41 2.45 -4.42
C TYR A 125 4.82 1.01 -4.05
N ASN A 126 3.87 0.15 -3.70
CA ASN A 126 4.12 -1.26 -3.38
C ASN A 126 4.22 -2.15 -4.63
N VAL A 127 4.05 -1.58 -5.83
CA VAL A 127 4.26 -2.25 -7.11
C VAL A 127 5.52 -1.71 -7.77
N GLN A 128 6.32 -2.61 -8.32
CA GLN A 128 7.47 -2.31 -9.16
C GLN A 128 7.39 -3.09 -10.47
N PHE A 129 8.39 -2.97 -11.33
CA PHE A 129 8.43 -3.66 -12.62
C PHE A 129 9.71 -4.46 -12.79
N ARG A 130 9.58 -5.76 -13.07
CA ARG A 130 10.65 -6.60 -13.60
C ARG A 130 10.60 -6.52 -15.12
N GLY A 131 11.35 -5.58 -15.70
CA GLY A 131 11.20 -5.23 -17.11
C GLY A 131 9.85 -4.58 -17.38
N ALA A 132 8.96 -5.25 -18.12
CA ALA A 132 7.60 -4.78 -18.38
C ALA A 132 6.53 -5.44 -17.48
N GLU A 133 6.92 -6.45 -16.69
CA GLU A 133 6.00 -7.21 -15.84
C GLU A 133 5.89 -6.54 -14.47
N PRO A 134 4.67 -6.24 -13.99
CA PRO A 134 4.51 -5.69 -12.65
C PRO A 134 4.83 -6.76 -11.61
N VAL A 135 5.40 -6.37 -10.48
CA VAL A 135 5.69 -7.24 -9.34
C VAL A 135 5.41 -6.50 -8.04
N PHE A 136 4.73 -7.16 -7.10
CA PHE A 136 4.44 -6.61 -5.78
C PHE A 136 5.68 -6.78 -4.91
N ILE A 137 6.05 -5.74 -4.16
CA ILE A 137 7.30 -5.72 -3.41
C ILE A 137 7.11 -5.61 -1.90
N ASP A 138 5.88 -5.36 -1.44
CA ASP A 138 5.62 -5.22 -0.01
C ASP A 138 5.01 -6.47 0.60
N HIS A 139 5.84 -7.23 1.31
CA HIS A 139 5.41 -8.48 1.94
C HIS A 139 4.67 -8.27 3.26
N LEU A 140 4.97 -7.17 3.95
CA LEU A 140 4.50 -6.95 5.33
C LEU A 140 3.10 -6.33 5.42
N SER A 141 2.55 -5.89 4.29
CA SER A 141 1.13 -5.53 4.18
C SER A 141 0.19 -6.72 4.19
N LEU A 142 0.68 -7.94 3.96
CA LEU A 142 -0.12 -9.16 4.10
C LEU A 142 -0.32 -9.51 5.57
N ARG A 143 -1.58 -9.73 5.96
CA ARG A 143 -1.96 -10.15 7.31
C ARG A 143 -3.12 -11.13 7.30
N PRO A 144 -3.34 -11.88 8.38
CA PRO A 144 -4.51 -12.73 8.52
C PRO A 144 -5.81 -11.94 8.29
N TYR A 145 -6.71 -12.52 7.50
CA TYR A 145 -8.05 -11.99 7.30
C TYR A 145 -8.94 -12.32 8.51
N VAL A 146 -9.77 -11.36 8.91
CA VAL A 146 -10.80 -11.57 9.93
C VAL A 146 -12.14 -11.67 9.21
N ASP A 147 -12.85 -12.79 9.40
CA ASP A 147 -14.13 -13.02 8.73
C ASP A 147 -15.14 -11.90 9.01
N GLY A 148 -15.72 -11.34 7.94
CA GLY A 148 -16.66 -10.21 8.01
C GLY A 148 -16.00 -8.83 8.02
N GLU A 149 -14.67 -8.76 8.05
CA GLU A 149 -13.94 -7.50 7.93
C GLU A 149 -14.08 -6.91 6.52
N ILE A 150 -14.25 -5.58 6.46
CA ILE A 150 -14.18 -4.81 5.22
C ILE A 150 -12.70 -4.58 4.86
N TRP A 151 -12.36 -4.59 3.57
CA TRP A 151 -11.00 -4.31 3.14
C TRP A 151 -10.57 -2.88 3.54
N ALA A 152 -9.71 -2.77 4.55
CA ALA A 152 -9.20 -1.51 5.07
C ALA A 152 -8.47 -0.68 3.99
N GLY A 153 -7.77 -1.35 3.06
CA GLY A 153 -7.05 -0.72 1.96
C GLY A 153 -7.94 -0.17 0.84
N HIS A 154 -9.25 -0.46 0.83
CA HIS A 154 -10.14 -0.07 -0.28
C HIS A 154 -10.11 1.44 -0.57
N ARG A 155 -10.16 2.28 0.48
CA ARG A 155 -10.12 3.75 0.29
C ARG A 155 -8.82 4.18 -0.38
N GLN A 156 -7.69 3.65 0.11
CA GLN A 156 -6.38 3.94 -0.42
C GLN A 156 -6.23 3.43 -1.86
N PHE A 157 -6.76 2.23 -2.18
CA PHE A 157 -6.75 1.70 -3.54
C PHE A 157 -7.49 2.63 -4.52
N CYS A 158 -8.64 3.17 -4.10
CA CYS A 158 -9.37 4.12 -4.92
C CYS A 158 -8.55 5.39 -5.17
N GLU A 159 -7.90 5.94 -4.15
CA GLU A 159 -7.08 7.16 -4.25
C GLU A 159 -5.78 6.94 -5.06
N GLN A 160 -5.18 5.75 -4.92
CA GLN A 160 -3.91 5.37 -5.52
C GLN A 160 -4.03 4.79 -6.93
N PHE A 161 -5.20 4.30 -7.34
CA PHE A 161 -5.37 3.69 -8.66
C PHE A 161 -6.64 4.16 -9.38
N ILE A 162 -7.82 3.93 -8.80
CA ILE A 162 -9.11 4.15 -9.50
C ILE A 162 -9.29 5.62 -9.88
N ASN A 163 -9.12 6.54 -8.93
CA ASN A 163 -9.25 7.97 -9.12
C ASN A 163 -8.29 8.49 -10.23
N PRO A 164 -6.97 8.22 -10.16
CA PRO A 164 -6.03 8.51 -11.23
C PRO A 164 -6.45 7.97 -12.61
N LEU A 165 -6.86 6.70 -12.68
CA LEU A 165 -7.26 6.04 -13.92
C LEU A 165 -8.55 6.63 -14.50
N VAL A 166 -9.51 6.98 -13.65
CA VAL A 166 -10.75 7.65 -14.06
C VAL A 166 -10.45 9.06 -14.56
N LEU A 167 -9.59 9.81 -13.87
CA LEU A 167 -9.19 11.15 -14.28
C LEU A 167 -8.54 11.12 -15.68
N ALA A 168 -7.57 10.23 -15.89
CA ALA A 168 -6.90 10.08 -17.18
C ALA A 168 -7.87 9.64 -18.28
N SER A 169 -8.71 8.63 -18.02
CA SER A 169 -9.57 8.05 -19.06
C SER A 169 -10.84 8.84 -19.38
N LYS A 170 -11.41 9.58 -18.42
CA LYS A 170 -12.68 10.32 -18.58
C LYS A 170 -12.51 11.81 -18.76
N VAL A 171 -11.44 12.39 -18.21
CA VAL A 171 -11.17 13.83 -18.26
C VAL A 171 -10.01 14.14 -19.20
N GLY A 172 -9.13 13.17 -19.48
CA GLY A 172 -7.95 13.36 -20.34
C GLY A 172 -6.77 14.01 -19.61
N VAL A 173 -6.79 14.01 -18.27
CA VAL A 173 -5.77 14.64 -17.43
C VAL A 173 -4.91 13.55 -16.79
N MET A 174 -3.62 13.54 -17.08
CA MET A 174 -2.69 12.52 -16.57
C MET A 174 -2.34 12.77 -15.09
N PRO A 175 -2.32 11.72 -14.24
CA PRO A 175 -2.17 11.85 -12.79
C PRO A 175 -0.72 12.09 -12.33
N ASN A 176 0.27 11.99 -13.22
CA ASN A 176 1.70 12.02 -12.91
C ASN A 176 2.13 13.23 -12.05
N ALA A 177 1.56 14.41 -12.32
CA ALA A 177 1.86 15.61 -11.54
C ALA A 177 1.34 15.54 -10.10
N TRP A 178 0.20 14.90 -9.87
CA TRP A 178 -0.36 14.73 -8.53
C TRP A 178 0.47 13.79 -7.68
N TYR A 179 0.90 12.63 -8.22
CA TYR A 179 1.79 11.73 -7.48
C TYR A 179 3.11 12.39 -7.04
N ARG A 180 3.60 13.41 -7.75
CA ARG A 180 4.77 14.19 -7.32
C ARG A 180 4.48 15.10 -6.13
N GLY A 181 3.25 15.61 -6.02
CA GLY A 181 2.82 16.50 -4.94
C GLY A 181 2.24 15.78 -3.72
N THR A 182 1.65 14.60 -3.91
CA THR A 182 0.98 13.82 -2.87
C THR A 182 1.33 12.33 -2.98
N GLN A 183 2.01 11.79 -1.96
CA GLN A 183 2.31 10.36 -1.88
C GLN A 183 1.05 9.52 -1.65
N GLU A 184 0.01 10.11 -1.05
CA GLU A 184 -1.29 9.47 -0.77
C GLU A 184 -2.21 9.34 -2.00
N GLY A 185 -1.80 9.82 -3.17
CA GLY A 185 -2.61 9.75 -4.40
C GLY A 185 -3.62 10.89 -4.52
N LEU A 186 -4.70 10.67 -5.27
CA LEU A 186 -5.72 11.69 -5.54
C LEU A 186 -6.96 11.50 -4.64
N PRO A 187 -7.31 12.49 -3.81
CA PRO A 187 -8.51 12.44 -2.98
C PRO A 187 -9.78 12.24 -3.82
N THR A 188 -10.62 11.29 -3.40
CA THR A 188 -11.86 10.93 -4.11
C THR A 188 -12.83 12.12 -4.26
N ALA A 189 -12.88 12.99 -3.25
CA ALA A 189 -13.72 14.19 -3.27
C ALA A 189 -13.35 15.17 -4.39
N ASP A 190 -12.06 15.31 -4.70
CA ASP A 190 -11.57 16.23 -5.73
C ASP A 190 -11.86 15.67 -7.11
N VAL A 191 -11.59 14.38 -7.32
CA VAL A 191 -11.90 13.70 -8.58
C VAL A 191 -13.41 13.70 -8.85
N ALA A 192 -14.25 13.48 -7.84
CA ALA A 192 -15.71 13.56 -7.99
C ALA A 192 -16.21 14.95 -8.46
N ARG A 193 -15.50 16.03 -8.15
CA ARG A 193 -15.82 17.39 -8.63
C ARG A 193 -15.37 17.61 -10.07
N LEU A 194 -14.25 17.01 -10.48
CA LEU A 194 -13.67 17.15 -11.81
C LEU A 194 -14.35 16.29 -12.88
N ILE A 195 -14.94 15.14 -12.51
CA ILE A 195 -15.60 14.26 -13.47
C ILE A 195 -16.87 14.93 -14.06
N PRO A 196 -17.02 14.99 -15.40
CA PRO A 196 -18.24 15.48 -16.05
C PRO A 196 -19.48 14.66 -15.65
N LEU A 197 -20.63 15.32 -15.49
CA LEU A 197 -21.89 14.69 -15.05
C LEU A 197 -22.26 13.44 -15.86
N ARG A 198 -22.02 13.42 -17.17
CA ARG A 198 -22.28 12.28 -18.05
C ARG A 198 -21.54 10.99 -17.63
N HIS A 199 -20.37 11.10 -17.02
CA HIS A 199 -19.57 9.94 -16.60
C HIS A 199 -19.88 9.49 -15.17
N LYS A 200 -20.62 10.31 -14.41
CA LYS A 200 -21.09 9.99 -13.05
C LYS A 200 -22.16 8.91 -13.01
N PHE A 201 -22.82 8.64 -14.15
CA PHE A 201 -23.83 7.59 -14.30
C PHE A 201 -23.24 6.23 -14.72
N SER A 202 -21.92 6.14 -14.95
CA SER A 202 -21.28 4.83 -15.11
C SER A 202 -21.30 4.11 -13.77
N TRP A 203 -21.86 2.90 -13.73
CA TRP A 203 -22.01 2.09 -12.50
C TRP A 203 -20.71 1.99 -11.70
N SER A 204 -19.58 1.70 -12.37
CA SER A 204 -18.26 1.60 -11.72
C SER A 204 -17.80 2.93 -11.11
N VAL A 205 -17.99 4.05 -11.81
CA VAL A 205 -17.61 5.39 -11.30
C VAL A 205 -18.53 5.80 -10.15
N PHE A 206 -19.83 5.50 -10.26
CA PHE A 206 -20.80 5.78 -9.22
C PHE A 206 -20.47 5.03 -7.93
N MET A 207 -20.21 3.72 -8.01
CA MET A 207 -19.93 2.89 -6.84
C MET A 207 -18.60 3.24 -6.18
N HIS A 208 -17.50 3.32 -6.94
CA HIS A 208 -16.16 3.44 -6.34
C HIS A 208 -15.69 4.87 -6.11
N VAL A 209 -16.27 5.86 -6.80
CA VAL A 209 -15.85 7.27 -6.65
C VAL A 209 -16.94 8.08 -5.94
N ILE A 210 -18.18 7.99 -6.38
CA ILE A 210 -19.24 8.90 -5.92
C ILE A 210 -19.84 8.46 -4.58
N MET A 211 -20.19 7.17 -4.44
CA MET A 211 -20.74 6.63 -3.20
C MET A 211 -19.70 6.69 -2.08
N GLN A 212 -18.45 6.35 -2.38
CA GLN A 212 -17.35 6.48 -1.44
C GLN A 212 -17.14 7.93 -0.97
N ALA A 213 -17.04 8.90 -1.90
CA ALA A 213 -16.92 10.31 -1.53
C ALA A 213 -18.10 10.85 -0.68
N ARG A 214 -19.28 10.26 -0.80
CA ARG A 214 -20.45 10.59 0.03
C ARG A 214 -20.36 10.00 1.43
N LEU A 215 -19.91 8.75 1.57
CA LEU A 215 -19.68 8.11 2.86
C LEU A 215 -18.55 8.80 3.63
N ASP A 216 -17.45 9.15 2.95
CA ASP A 216 -16.33 9.90 3.54
C ASP A 216 -16.79 11.27 4.05
N ARG A 217 -17.59 11.99 3.26
CA ARG A 217 -18.16 13.28 3.68
C ARG A 217 -19.10 13.14 4.87
N ALA A 218 -19.91 12.08 4.91
CA ALA A 218 -20.83 11.81 6.01
C ALA A 218 -20.06 11.48 7.30
N ALA A 219 -18.98 10.70 7.23
CA ALA A 219 -18.10 10.38 8.36
C ALA A 219 -17.41 11.65 8.91
N VAL A 220 -16.88 12.51 8.04
CA VAL A 220 -16.24 13.78 8.42
C VAL A 220 -17.26 14.78 9.00
N SER A 221 -18.49 14.85 8.47
CA SER A 221 -19.55 15.69 9.04
C SER A 221 -20.09 15.14 10.36
N GLY A 222 -20.08 13.81 10.54
CA GLY A 222 -20.51 13.16 11.78
C GLY A 222 -19.53 13.37 12.93
N SER A 223 -18.22 13.44 12.65
CA SER A 223 -17.21 13.79 13.66
C SER A 223 -17.31 15.24 14.15
N GLY A 224 -17.82 16.16 13.32
CA GLY A 224 -17.99 17.58 13.70
C GLY A 224 -19.17 17.85 14.64
N ASP A 225 -20.14 16.94 14.72
CA ASP A 225 -21.38 17.11 15.51
C ASP A 225 -21.27 16.46 16.92
N ILE A 226 -20.20 15.70 17.16
CA ILE A 226 -19.90 15.07 18.46
C ILE A 226 -19.16 16.06 19.37
N ASP A 227 -18.30 16.93 18.82
CA ASP A 227 -17.53 17.92 19.60
C ASP A 227 -18.38 19.13 20.05
N THR A 228 -19.36 19.56 19.26
CA THR A 228 -20.25 20.68 19.63
C THR A 228 -21.27 20.32 20.71
N LYS A 229 -21.67 19.05 20.83
CA LYS A 229 -22.56 18.59 21.91
C LYS A 229 -21.83 18.37 23.24
N ALA A 230 -20.53 18.13 23.23
CA ALA A 230 -19.72 17.90 24.44
C ALA A 230 -19.42 19.20 25.23
N HIS A 231 -19.52 20.38 24.61
CA HIS A 231 -19.22 21.67 25.25
C HIS A 231 -20.44 22.44 25.80
N SER A 232 -21.67 22.01 25.53
CA SER A 232 -22.88 22.69 26.03
C SER A 232 -23.33 22.25 27.43
N THR A 233 -22.72 21.23 28.05
CA THR A 233 -23.26 20.62 29.30
C THR A 233 -22.42 20.87 30.56
N ARG A 234 -21.45 21.79 30.55
CA ARG A 234 -20.62 22.09 31.74
C ARG A 234 -20.47 23.57 32.07
N LEU A 235 -21.57 24.33 32.11
CA LEU A 235 -21.59 25.62 32.80
C LEU A 235 -22.97 25.82 33.44
N ASN A 236 -23.22 25.16 34.56
CA ASN A 236 -24.23 25.59 35.54
C ASN A 236 -24.07 24.83 36.86
N ARG A 237 -23.15 25.29 37.72
CA ARG A 237 -23.27 25.24 39.19
C ARG A 237 -22.08 25.92 39.85
N ILE A 238 -22.09 27.25 39.86
CA ILE A 238 -21.59 28.02 41.01
C ILE A 238 -22.57 29.17 41.19
N LYS A 239 -23.25 29.19 42.33
CA LYS A 239 -23.98 30.35 42.85
C LYS A 239 -23.67 30.43 44.36
N PRO A 240 -23.74 31.65 44.91
CA PRO A 240 -22.74 32.25 45.80
C PRO A 240 -22.73 31.72 47.22
#